data_AF-A0A060CCN6-F1
#
_entry.id   AF-A0A060CCN6-F1
#
_cell.length_a   1.000
_cell.length_b   1.000
_cell.length_c   1.000
_cell.angle_alpha   90.00
_cell.angle_beta   90.00
_cell.angle_gamma   90.00
#
_symmetry.space_group_name_H-M   'P 1'
#
loop_
_entity.id
_entity.type
_entity.pdbx_description
1 polymer ?
#
loop_
_entity_poly.entity_id
_entity_poly.type
_entity_poly.pdbx_seq_one_letter_code
_entity_poly.pdbx_strand_id
1 'polypeptide(L)'
;HWYLYQVYASRLIGKTGYYQVGGAVGFRDQLQDVLSLLWTNPQYTRAQILNHAAHQFKEGDVLHWWHEDLKFGSRTKFSDDYLWLVYVVDEYLKVTEDFDILMEEVTYVDSEVLSPYESEKGVSYIHTSFKEPLYKHLELMINKALSQIGIHNLPLIGSGDWNDGMNAVGHEGKGES
;
A
#
# COMPACT_ATOMS: atom_id res chain seq x y z
N HIS A 1 -13.80 -20.24 13.43
CA HIS A 1 -14.62 -19.53 12.42
C HIS A 1 -14.96 -18.08 12.77
N TRP A 2 -14.82 -17.63 14.03
CA TRP A 2 -15.09 -16.22 14.42
C TRP A 2 -14.07 -15.22 13.87
N TYR A 3 -12.78 -15.57 13.84
CA TYR A 3 -11.72 -14.65 13.40
C TYR A 3 -11.82 -14.25 11.92
N LEU A 4 -12.07 -15.21 11.02
CA LEU A 4 -12.23 -14.90 9.58
C LEU A 4 -13.46 -14.00 9.34
N TYR A 5 -14.57 -14.29 10.02
CA TYR A 5 -15.77 -13.44 9.96
C TYR A 5 -15.47 -12.02 10.46
N GLN A 6 -14.72 -11.89 11.56
CA GLN A 6 -14.33 -10.59 12.09
C GLN A 6 -13.48 -9.79 11.10
N VAL A 7 -12.43 -10.40 10.53
CA VAL A 7 -11.60 -9.72 9.52
C VAL A 7 -12.45 -9.28 8.32
N TYR A 8 -13.27 -10.19 7.78
CA TYR A 8 -14.12 -9.85 6.65
C TYR A 8 -15.09 -8.70 6.97
N ALA A 9 -15.89 -8.85 8.03
CA ALA A 9 -16.94 -7.90 8.36
C ALA A 9 -16.39 -6.55 8.86
N SER A 10 -15.44 -6.56 9.79
CA SER A 10 -14.98 -5.31 10.42
C SER A 10 -13.86 -4.63 9.66
N ARG A 11 -12.88 -5.39 9.13
CA ARG A 11 -11.65 -4.83 8.54
C ARG A 11 -11.78 -4.59 7.05
N LEU A 12 -12.29 -5.57 6.29
CA LEU A 12 -12.41 -5.45 4.83
C LEU A 12 -13.66 -4.68 4.41
N ILE A 13 -14.83 -5.07 4.93
CA ILE A 13 -16.11 -4.41 4.61
C ILE A 13 -16.29 -3.13 5.41
N GLY A 14 -16.26 -3.24 6.73
CA GLY A 14 -16.48 -2.09 7.62
C GLY A 14 -15.36 -1.07 7.59
N LYS A 15 -14.12 -1.49 7.30
CA LYS A 15 -12.92 -0.64 7.36
C LYS A 15 -12.82 0.09 8.70
N THR A 16 -13.13 -0.67 9.75
CA THR A 16 -13.23 -0.21 11.13
C THR A 16 -12.26 -0.97 12.02
N GLY A 17 -11.65 -0.25 12.96
CA GLY A 17 -10.80 -0.80 14.01
C GLY A 17 -10.46 0.28 15.03
N TYR A 18 -9.85 -0.08 16.16
CA TYR A 18 -9.52 0.87 17.22
C TYR A 18 -8.71 2.08 16.72
N TYR A 19 -7.88 1.91 15.69
CA TYR A 19 -7.08 2.96 15.05
C TYR A 19 -7.49 3.26 13.60
N GLN A 20 -8.58 2.66 13.10
CA GLN A 20 -9.13 2.92 11.77
C GLN A 20 -10.56 3.44 11.93
N VAL A 21 -10.68 4.74 12.20
CA VAL A 21 -11.94 5.41 12.56
C VAL A 21 -12.61 6.15 11.38
N GLY A 22 -11.95 6.23 10.22
CA GLY A 22 -12.44 7.00 9.08
C GLY A 22 -13.21 6.22 8.00
N GLY A 23 -13.14 4.88 7.99
CA GLY A 23 -13.70 4.07 6.89
C GLY A 23 -12.88 4.12 5.58
N ALA A 24 -11.67 4.67 5.62
CA ALA A 24 -10.73 4.67 4.49
C ALA A 24 -10.17 3.28 4.22
N VAL A 25 -9.74 3.05 2.98
CA VAL A 25 -8.85 1.93 2.64
C VAL A 25 -7.44 2.33 3.06
N GLY A 26 -6.86 1.66 4.04
CA GLY A 26 -5.44 1.78 4.38
C GLY A 26 -4.63 0.80 3.52
N PHE A 27 -3.54 1.27 2.93
CA PHE A 27 -2.75 0.51 1.96
C PHE A 27 -2.19 -0.78 2.57
N ARG A 28 -1.36 -0.65 3.62
CA ARG A 28 -0.88 -1.80 4.40
C ARG A 28 -2.03 -2.62 4.97
N ASP A 29 -2.91 -1.95 5.71
CA ASP A 29 -3.89 -2.62 6.58
C ASP A 29 -4.77 -3.59 5.79
N GLN A 30 -5.29 -3.14 4.64
CA GLN A 30 -6.16 -4.02 3.84
C GLN A 30 -5.39 -5.10 3.08
N LEU A 31 -4.14 -4.84 2.67
CA LEU A 31 -3.27 -5.86 2.09
C LEU A 31 -2.96 -6.96 3.11
N GLN A 32 -2.66 -6.59 4.35
CA GLN A 32 -2.43 -7.55 5.42
C GLN A 32 -3.71 -8.32 5.77
N ASP A 33 -4.85 -7.64 5.88
CA ASP A 33 -6.12 -8.26 6.25
C ASP A 33 -6.64 -9.24 5.18
N VAL A 34 -6.42 -8.94 3.89
CA VAL A 34 -6.93 -9.80 2.79
C VAL A 34 -6.21 -11.14 2.68
N LEU A 35 -4.97 -11.26 3.18
CA LEU A 35 -4.26 -12.54 3.22
C LEU A 35 -5.03 -13.62 3.99
N SER A 36 -5.82 -13.22 5.00
CA SER A 36 -6.67 -14.16 5.75
C SER A 36 -7.75 -14.81 4.88
N LEU A 37 -8.15 -14.15 3.80
CA LEU A 37 -9.15 -14.63 2.85
C LEU A 37 -8.56 -15.49 1.73
N LEU A 38 -7.25 -15.45 1.51
CA LEU A 38 -6.59 -16.04 0.34
C LEU A 38 -7.04 -17.49 0.05
N TRP A 39 -7.13 -18.33 1.09
CA TRP A 39 -7.53 -19.73 0.96
C TRP A 39 -9.03 -19.96 0.76
N THR A 40 -9.86 -18.98 1.12
CA THR A 40 -11.34 -19.12 1.13
C THR A 40 -12.02 -18.32 0.02
N ASN A 41 -11.39 -17.24 -0.43
CA ASN A 41 -11.85 -16.35 -1.48
C ASN A 41 -10.64 -15.67 -2.17
N PRO A 42 -9.86 -16.43 -2.96
CA PRO A 42 -8.70 -15.87 -3.67
C PRO A 42 -9.10 -14.78 -4.66
N GLN A 43 -10.31 -14.83 -5.24
CA GLN A 43 -10.79 -13.80 -6.17
C GLN A 43 -10.92 -12.43 -5.49
N TYR A 44 -11.34 -12.39 -4.22
CA TYR A 44 -11.35 -11.15 -3.45
C TYR A 44 -9.93 -10.61 -3.23
N THR A 45 -8.97 -11.50 -2.93
CA THR A 45 -7.55 -11.13 -2.81
C THR A 45 -7.00 -10.56 -4.11
N ARG A 46 -7.31 -11.21 -5.25
CA ARG A 46 -6.94 -10.73 -6.59
C ARG A 46 -7.48 -9.32 -6.86
N ALA A 47 -8.76 -9.07 -6.57
CA ALA A 47 -9.36 -7.76 -6.72
C ALA A 47 -8.71 -6.71 -5.82
N GLN A 48 -8.36 -7.09 -4.58
CA GLN A 48 -7.69 -6.22 -3.62
C GLN A 48 -6.29 -5.80 -4.11
N ILE A 49 -5.51 -6.74 -4.64
CA ILE A 49 -4.19 -6.51 -5.24
C ILE A 49 -4.29 -5.46 -6.35
N LEU A 50 -5.19 -5.68 -7.32
CA LEU A 50 -5.34 -4.78 -8.47
C LEU A 50 -5.83 -3.39 -8.04
N ASN A 51 -6.72 -3.33 -7.04
CA ASN A 51 -7.15 -2.06 -6.47
C ASN A 51 -6.00 -1.31 -5.78
N HIS A 52 -5.12 -1.98 -5.04
CA HIS A 52 -3.98 -1.34 -4.38
C HIS A 52 -2.93 -0.87 -5.40
N ALA A 53 -2.61 -1.69 -6.40
CA ALA A 53 -1.76 -1.28 -7.52
C ALA A 53 -2.33 -0.04 -8.22
N ALA A 54 -3.66 0.05 -8.38
CA ALA A 54 -4.31 1.20 -9.01
C ALA A 54 -4.16 2.53 -8.24
N HIS A 55 -3.71 2.47 -6.98
CA HIS A 55 -3.46 3.61 -6.08
C HIS A 55 -1.96 3.87 -5.83
N GLN A 56 -1.10 3.31 -6.69
CA GLN A 56 0.32 3.65 -6.76
C GLN A 56 0.55 4.91 -7.62
N PHE A 57 1.52 5.72 -7.23
CA PHE A 57 2.06 6.82 -8.04
C PHE A 57 3.20 6.35 -8.95
N LYS A 58 3.45 7.08 -10.03
CA LYS A 58 4.57 6.76 -10.94
C LYS A 58 5.94 6.92 -10.29
N GLU A 59 6.05 7.69 -9.21
CA GLU A 59 7.27 7.82 -8.41
C GLU A 59 7.55 6.59 -7.52
N GLY A 60 6.67 5.59 -7.54
CA GLY A 60 6.84 4.30 -6.86
C GLY A 60 6.24 4.24 -5.45
N ASP A 61 5.90 5.38 -4.85
CA ASP A 61 5.13 5.47 -3.61
C ASP A 61 3.62 5.33 -3.87
N VAL A 62 2.81 5.36 -2.81
CA VAL A 62 1.38 5.06 -2.84
C VAL A 62 0.57 6.06 -2.03
N LEU A 63 -0.75 6.03 -2.20
CA LEU A 63 -1.65 6.58 -1.19
C LEU A 63 -1.61 5.69 0.05
N HIS A 64 -1.14 6.23 1.18
CA HIS A 64 -1.08 5.54 2.47
C HIS A 64 -2.48 5.10 2.93
N TRP A 65 -3.49 5.94 2.67
CA TRP A 65 -4.90 5.58 2.75
C TRP A 65 -5.73 6.41 1.77
N TRP A 66 -6.92 5.94 1.41
CA TRP A 66 -7.84 6.69 0.53
C TRP A 66 -9.34 6.39 0.75
N HIS A 67 -10.15 7.34 0.28
CA HIS A 67 -11.58 7.24 0.09
C HIS A 67 -11.91 7.27 -1.40
N GLU A 68 -12.37 6.13 -1.91
CA GLU A 68 -12.68 5.94 -3.33
C GLU A 68 -13.75 6.93 -3.83
N ASP A 69 -14.84 7.09 -3.08
CA ASP A 69 -15.97 7.95 -3.48
C ASP A 69 -15.63 9.44 -3.47
N LEU A 70 -14.68 9.83 -2.61
CA LEU A 70 -14.26 11.22 -2.47
C LEU A 70 -13.06 11.57 -3.36
N LYS A 71 -12.40 10.55 -3.95
CA LYS A 71 -11.12 10.70 -4.66
C LYS A 71 -10.12 11.51 -3.84
N PHE A 72 -10.04 11.18 -2.57
CA PHE A 72 -9.20 11.84 -1.57
C PHE A 72 -8.43 10.80 -0.76
N GLY A 73 -7.18 11.08 -0.44
CA GLY A 73 -6.35 10.19 0.36
C GLY A 73 -5.19 10.92 1.02
N SER A 74 -4.32 10.18 1.69
CA SER A 74 -3.06 10.71 2.22
C SER A 74 -1.88 10.15 1.44
N ARG A 75 -0.96 11.04 1.06
CA ARG A 75 0.36 10.68 0.53
C ARG A 75 1.38 10.97 1.62
N THR A 76 2.21 9.98 1.95
CA THR A 76 3.16 10.06 3.07
C THR A 76 4.56 9.60 2.64
N LYS A 77 5.55 9.81 3.52
CA LYS A 77 6.90 9.23 3.40
C LYS A 77 7.05 8.00 4.31
N PHE A 78 5.96 7.32 4.68
CA PHE A 78 6.04 6.08 5.46
C PHE A 78 6.69 4.99 4.61
N SER A 79 7.66 4.29 5.19
CA SER A 79 8.48 3.32 4.45
C SER A 79 7.84 1.93 4.38
N ASP A 80 6.91 1.61 5.28
CA ASP A 80 6.29 0.29 5.36
C ASP A 80 5.35 0.02 4.18
N ASP A 81 4.75 1.05 3.60
CA ASP A 81 3.83 0.94 2.45
C ASP A 81 4.47 0.23 1.23
N TYR A 82 5.79 0.31 1.05
CA TYR A 82 6.44 -0.06 -0.21
C TYR A 82 6.41 -1.56 -0.52
N LEU A 83 6.43 -2.45 0.49
CA LEU A 83 6.63 -3.88 0.23
C LEU A 83 5.41 -4.76 0.51
N TRP A 84 4.33 -4.21 1.06
CA TRP A 84 3.12 -5.00 1.34
C TRP A 84 2.46 -5.56 0.09
N LEU A 85 2.37 -4.79 -0.99
CA LEU A 85 1.76 -5.28 -2.23
C LEU A 85 2.59 -6.41 -2.84
N VAL A 86 3.92 -6.27 -2.82
CA VAL A 86 4.86 -7.31 -3.28
C VAL A 86 4.66 -8.61 -2.49
N TYR A 87 4.60 -8.50 -1.16
CA TYR A 87 4.39 -9.65 -0.28
C TYR A 87 3.04 -10.34 -0.53
N VAL A 88 1.95 -9.57 -0.65
CA VAL A 88 0.62 -10.15 -0.90
C VAL A 88 0.52 -10.80 -2.27
N VAL A 89 1.14 -10.23 -3.30
CA VAL A 89 1.19 -10.87 -4.63
C VAL A 89 1.98 -12.16 -4.58
N ASP A 90 3.14 -12.19 -3.92
CA ASP A 90 3.96 -13.41 -3.77
C ASP A 90 3.16 -14.54 -3.08
N GLU A 91 2.49 -14.24 -1.97
CA GLU A 91 1.63 -15.22 -1.29
C GLU A 91 0.44 -15.65 -2.15
N TYR A 92 -0.20 -14.71 -2.87
CA TYR A 92 -1.28 -15.03 -3.81
C TYR A 92 -0.83 -16.00 -4.89
N LEU A 93 0.33 -15.76 -5.51
CA LEU A 93 0.88 -16.62 -6.56
C LEU A 93 1.24 -18.01 -6.02
N LYS A 94 1.85 -18.11 -4.84
CA LYS A 94 2.18 -19.39 -4.21
C LYS A 94 0.95 -20.26 -3.94
N VAL A 95 -0.18 -19.65 -3.58
CA VAL A 95 -1.41 -20.38 -3.23
C VAL A 95 -2.26 -20.70 -4.46
N THR A 96 -2.33 -19.79 -5.42
CA THR A 96 -3.28 -19.88 -6.53
C THR A 96 -2.67 -20.32 -7.85
N GLU A 97 -1.36 -20.14 -8.02
CA GLU A 97 -0.63 -20.29 -9.29
C GLU A 97 -1.21 -19.43 -10.44
N ASP A 98 -2.00 -18.39 -10.13
CA ASP A 98 -2.57 -17.44 -11.10
C ASP A 98 -1.51 -16.40 -11.52
N PHE A 99 -0.56 -16.82 -12.35
CA PHE A 99 0.48 -15.93 -12.88
C PHE A 99 -0.05 -14.89 -13.87
N ASP A 100 -1.24 -15.08 -14.44
CA ASP A 100 -1.84 -14.14 -15.38
C ASP A 100 -2.13 -12.78 -14.72
N ILE A 101 -2.32 -12.74 -13.39
CA ILE A 101 -2.47 -11.49 -12.64
C ILE A 101 -1.30 -10.51 -12.88
N LEU A 102 -0.08 -11.01 -13.11
CA LEU A 102 1.11 -10.17 -13.33
C LEU A 102 1.01 -9.35 -14.61
N MET A 103 0.20 -9.81 -15.58
CA MET A 103 -0.01 -9.17 -16.88
C MET A 103 -1.25 -8.28 -16.92
N GLU A 104 -2.01 -8.17 -15.82
CA GLU A 104 -3.16 -7.28 -15.73
C GLU A 104 -2.73 -5.81 -15.84
N GLU A 105 -3.37 -5.07 -16.73
CA GLU A 105 -3.09 -3.66 -17.01
C GLU A 105 -3.74 -2.75 -15.95
N VAL A 106 -2.92 -2.16 -15.09
CA VAL A 106 -3.36 -1.34 -13.95
C VAL A 106 -2.90 0.11 -14.13
N THR A 107 -3.80 1.05 -13.81
CA THR A 107 -3.53 2.50 -13.86
C THR A 107 -2.71 2.97 -12.68
N TYR A 108 -2.14 4.17 -12.76
CA TYR A 108 -1.58 4.88 -11.60
C TYR A 108 -2.52 5.99 -11.13
N VAL A 109 -2.33 6.49 -9.91
CA VAL A 109 -2.89 7.76 -9.47
C VAL A 109 -1.93 8.93 -9.72
N ASP A 110 -2.50 10.13 -9.84
CA ASP A 110 -1.77 11.40 -9.94
C ASP A 110 -2.32 12.41 -8.91
N SER A 111 -1.42 13.11 -8.24
CA SER A 111 -1.72 14.16 -7.27
C SER A 111 -0.47 15.02 -7.02
N GLU A 112 -0.60 16.08 -6.22
CA GLU A 112 0.55 16.89 -5.81
C GLU A 112 1.63 16.04 -5.12
N VAL A 113 2.89 16.22 -5.55
CA VAL A 113 4.05 15.57 -4.93
C VAL A 113 4.34 16.25 -3.59
N LEU A 114 4.72 15.47 -2.59
CA LEU A 114 5.19 16.01 -1.31
C LEU A 114 6.45 16.85 -1.52
N SER A 115 6.47 18.07 -0.98
CA SER A 115 7.68 18.86 -0.96
C SER A 115 8.76 18.20 -0.08
N PRO A 116 10.04 18.63 -0.19
CA PRO A 116 11.10 18.11 0.67
C PRO A 116 10.80 18.24 2.17
N TYR A 117 10.00 19.23 2.57
CA TYR A 117 9.68 19.56 3.96
C TYR A 117 8.38 18.93 4.47
N GLU A 118 7.59 18.29 3.61
CA GLU A 118 6.35 17.59 3.99
C GLU A 118 6.63 16.10 4.21
N SER A 119 6.18 15.56 5.35
CA SER A 119 6.19 14.13 5.63
C SER A 119 4.87 13.44 5.24
N GLU A 120 3.77 14.20 5.23
CA GLU A 120 2.43 13.74 4.93
C GLU A 120 1.60 14.89 4.37
N LYS A 121 0.67 14.58 3.46
CA LYS A 121 -0.34 15.51 2.95
C LYS A 121 -1.61 14.79 2.54
N GLY A 122 -2.75 15.34 2.95
CA GLY A 122 -4.05 14.98 2.39
C GLY A 122 -4.18 15.55 0.98
N VAL A 123 -4.46 14.70 -0.02
CA VAL A 123 -4.49 15.05 -1.44
C VAL A 123 -5.77 14.54 -2.11
N SER A 124 -6.34 15.38 -2.98
CA SER A 124 -7.24 14.88 -4.01
C SER A 124 -6.40 14.20 -5.10
N TYR A 125 -6.89 13.08 -5.63
CA TYR A 125 -6.19 12.32 -6.66
C TYR A 125 -7.11 12.00 -7.83
N ILE A 126 -6.49 11.70 -8.98
CA ILE A 126 -7.18 11.14 -10.13
C ILE A 126 -6.50 9.85 -10.56
N HIS A 127 -7.23 8.93 -11.21
CA HIS A 127 -6.57 7.87 -11.95
C HIS A 127 -6.10 8.40 -13.30
N THR A 128 -4.87 8.07 -13.64
CA THR A 128 -4.28 8.36 -14.93
C THR A 128 -4.89 7.47 -16.02
N SER A 129 -4.77 7.88 -17.28
CA SER A 129 -5.11 7.03 -18.44
C SER A 129 -4.00 6.02 -18.78
N PHE A 130 -2.80 6.23 -18.24
CA PHE A 130 -1.65 5.37 -18.47
C PHE A 130 -1.77 4.10 -17.64
N LYS A 131 -1.49 2.96 -18.27
CA LYS A 131 -1.54 1.63 -17.65
C LYS A 131 -0.24 0.90 -17.91
N GLU A 132 0.11 0.06 -16.97
CA GLU A 132 1.18 -0.93 -17.13
C GLU A 132 0.76 -2.24 -16.47
N PRO A 133 1.36 -3.37 -16.87
CA PRO A 133 1.20 -4.65 -16.20
C PRO A 133 1.51 -4.56 -14.71
N LEU A 134 0.77 -5.31 -13.87
CA LEU A 134 1.00 -5.37 -12.42
C LEU A 134 2.48 -5.60 -12.05
N TYR A 135 3.22 -6.44 -12.78
CA TYR A 135 4.63 -6.66 -12.45
C TYR A 135 5.50 -5.39 -12.52
N LYS A 136 5.12 -4.39 -13.34
CA LYS A 136 5.78 -3.08 -13.40
C LYS A 136 5.53 -2.23 -12.17
N HIS A 137 4.31 -2.28 -11.64
CA HIS A 137 3.97 -1.65 -10.35
C HIS A 137 4.84 -2.23 -9.22
N LEU A 138 4.98 -3.56 -9.18
CA LEU A 138 5.84 -4.25 -8.21
C LEU A 138 7.33 -3.89 -8.37
N GLU A 139 7.83 -3.84 -9.60
CA GLU A 139 9.21 -3.42 -9.90
C GLU A 139 9.47 -1.99 -9.41
N LEU A 140 8.55 -1.05 -9.65
CA LEU A 140 8.65 0.32 -9.15
C LEU A 140 8.70 0.39 -7.63
N MET A 141 7.88 -0.39 -6.93
CA MET A 141 7.86 -0.46 -5.46
C MET A 141 9.18 -0.99 -4.89
N ILE A 142 9.70 -2.08 -5.45
CA ILE A 142 10.97 -2.67 -5.02
C ILE A 142 12.11 -1.67 -5.25
N ASN A 143 12.15 -1.04 -6.43
CA ASN A 143 13.14 -0.01 -6.73
C ASN A 143 13.02 1.20 -5.80
N LYS A 144 11.79 1.60 -5.44
CA LYS A 144 11.55 2.66 -4.46
C LYS A 144 12.13 2.29 -3.10
N ALA A 145 11.83 1.11 -2.57
CA ALA A 145 12.38 0.64 -1.30
C ALA A 145 13.92 0.60 -1.33
N LEU A 146 14.52 0.06 -2.40
CA LEU A 146 15.97 -0.02 -2.57
C LEU A 146 16.65 1.35 -2.78
N SER A 147 15.91 2.38 -3.21
CA SER A 147 16.42 3.74 -3.33
C SER A 147 16.57 4.46 -2.00
N GLN A 148 15.96 3.94 -0.93
CA GLN A 148 15.90 4.55 0.39
C GLN A 148 16.79 3.78 1.37
N ILE A 149 18.09 3.72 1.10
CA ILE A 149 19.07 3.04 1.98
C ILE A 149 19.91 4.08 2.73
N GLY A 150 19.96 3.95 4.05
CA GLY A 150 20.73 4.79 4.95
C GLY A 150 22.21 4.43 5.02
N ILE A 151 22.93 5.10 5.90
CA ILE A 151 24.40 5.02 5.97
C ILE A 151 24.88 3.67 6.54
N HIS A 152 24.03 2.94 7.26
CA HIS A 152 24.38 1.62 7.80
C HIS A 152 23.88 0.47 6.93
N ASN A 153 23.51 0.74 5.66
CA ASN A 153 22.93 -0.23 4.72
C ASN A 153 21.59 -0.81 5.18
N LEU A 154 20.83 -0.06 5.98
CA LEU A 154 19.46 -0.37 6.33
C LEU A 154 18.49 0.57 5.59
N PRO A 155 17.26 0.13 5.27
CA PRO A 155 16.21 1.01 4.76
C PRO A 155 16.01 2.25 5.64
N LEU A 156 15.76 3.40 5.02
CA LEU A 156 15.36 4.61 5.74
C LEU A 156 13.91 4.45 6.22
N ILE A 157 13.66 4.81 7.48
CA ILE A 157 12.33 4.76 8.08
C ILE A 157 11.39 5.86 7.54
N GLY A 158 11.93 6.84 6.81
CA GLY A 158 11.15 7.95 6.28
C GLY A 158 10.41 8.72 7.39
N SER A 159 9.09 8.88 7.27
CA SER A 159 8.26 9.52 8.30
C SER A 159 7.63 8.53 9.30
N GLY A 160 7.93 7.23 9.17
CA GLY A 160 7.37 6.16 10.00
C GLY A 160 7.42 4.81 9.29
N ASP A 161 7.36 3.73 10.06
CA ASP A 161 7.24 2.35 9.58
C ASP A 161 5.94 1.72 10.09
N TRP A 162 5.93 0.39 10.25
CA TRP A 162 4.81 -0.35 10.82
C TRP A 162 4.36 0.20 12.19
N ASN A 163 5.29 0.71 12.99
CA ASN A 163 5.00 1.30 14.28
C ASN A 163 4.80 2.81 14.13
N ASP A 164 3.54 3.23 14.01
CA ASP A 164 3.13 4.64 13.90
C ASP A 164 3.73 5.55 14.99
N GLY A 165 4.10 4.99 16.16
CA GLY A 165 4.75 5.72 17.25
C GLY A 165 6.21 6.11 16.99
N MET A 166 6.85 5.57 15.95
CA MET A 166 8.23 5.88 15.52
C MET A 166 8.31 7.03 14.51
N ASN A 167 7.28 7.87 14.42
CA ASN A 167 7.16 8.97 13.45
C ASN A 167 8.17 10.13 13.61
N ALA A 168 8.87 10.21 14.75
CA ALA A 168 9.93 11.20 14.99
C ALA A 168 11.35 10.70 14.67
N VAL A 169 11.53 9.40 14.42
CA VAL A 169 12.85 8.77 14.25
C VAL A 169 13.52 9.23 12.95
N GLY A 170 12.74 9.36 11.87
CA GLY A 170 13.26 9.73 10.55
C GLY A 170 13.07 11.20 10.16
N HIS A 171 12.67 12.10 11.06
CA HIS A 171 12.34 13.49 10.71
C HIS A 171 13.48 14.30 10.07
N GLU A 172 14.75 13.94 10.35
CA GLU A 172 15.93 14.51 9.69
C GLU A 172 16.40 13.74 8.44
N GLY A 173 15.64 12.73 8.00
CA GLY A 173 15.99 11.87 6.85
C GLY A 173 17.14 10.90 7.10
N LYS A 174 17.45 10.59 8.36
CA LYS A 174 18.57 9.71 8.76
C LYS A 174 18.16 8.49 9.57
N GLY A 175 16.88 8.41 9.97
CA GLY A 175 16.37 7.24 10.69
C GLY A 175 16.33 6.04 9.77
N GLU A 176 16.67 4.87 10.30
CA GLU A 176 16.77 3.61 9.56
C GLU A 176 15.91 2.52 10.25
N SER A 177 15.30 1.62 9.48
CA SER A 177 14.43 0.52 9.90
C SER A 177 14.82 -0.79 9.23
#